data_AF-A0A1X7K8B8-F1
#
_entry.id   AF-A0A1X7K8B8-F1
#
_cell.length_a   1.000
_cell.length_b   1.000
_cell.length_c   1.000
_cell.angle_alpha   90.00
_cell.angle_beta   90.00
_cell.angle_gamma   90.00
#
_symmetry.space_group_name_H-M   'P 1'
#
loop_
_entity.id
_entity.type
_entity.pdbx_description
1 polymer ?
#
loop_
_entity_poly.entity_id
_entity_poly.type
_entity_poly.pdbx_seq_one_letter_code
_entity_poly.pdbx_strand_id
1 'polypeptide(L)'
;MARTDWGELQRQFLSDHAKSGISPKDWCEAQGLNYASAKRYIKVANGGANSQKKTAKKSANSQKEKTAKKTPADNARAVQPAKERKISPHPSATEHFDSFNLSDQQMLFAQHVVDGKTRVDAYRLAGYLGEGATAYSNASRLLRNARVSRYVHHLRNERQKRYAVELDDVIAQLTAIINADPNEIAQYRRVNCRYCWGDGHKYQWRDFDEQLTAEKVAEKDNKPPPDLSGGIGFVDNFDPNPECPRCNGEGKGEAFFADTRDVEGDARYLLQGVKLGKFGIEINAADKAAARRELAKLLVARGTGTGKDNNDLARQLLELEIRKRAAEAERAEQEVELRRKGNSPDEEPTVVIKLVNSPDAD
;
A
#
# COMPACT_ATOMS: atom_id res chain seq x y z
N MET A 1 -19.57 -10.35 -43.88
CA MET A 1 -18.37 -9.52 -44.17
C MET A 1 -17.14 -10.28 -43.69
N ALA A 2 -16.06 -10.32 -44.48
CA ALA A 2 -14.83 -11.02 -44.09
C ALA A 2 -14.16 -10.30 -42.91
N ARG A 3 -13.67 -11.05 -41.92
CA ARG A 3 -12.98 -10.50 -40.75
C ARG A 3 -11.56 -10.12 -41.16
N THR A 4 -11.19 -8.85 -41.03
CA THR A 4 -9.83 -8.36 -41.31
C THR A 4 -8.80 -9.07 -40.42
N ASP A 5 -7.86 -9.80 -41.02
CA ASP A 5 -6.77 -10.43 -40.29
C ASP A 5 -5.62 -9.44 -40.04
N TRP A 6 -5.70 -8.78 -38.89
CA TRP A 6 -4.69 -7.85 -38.41
C TRP A 6 -3.30 -8.48 -38.18
N GLY A 7 -3.22 -9.81 -37.98
CA GLY A 7 -1.95 -10.53 -37.79
C GLY A 7 -1.20 -10.79 -39.10
N GLU A 8 -1.92 -10.91 -40.21
CA GLU A 8 -1.34 -10.94 -41.55
C GLU A 8 -0.86 -9.54 -41.97
N LEU A 9 -1.70 -8.52 -41.82
CA LEU A 9 -1.36 -7.14 -42.17
C LEU A 9 -0.14 -6.61 -41.41
N GLN A 10 0.01 -6.93 -40.11
CA GLN A 10 1.19 -6.54 -39.34
C GLN A 10 2.49 -7.21 -39.86
N ARG A 11 2.43 -8.42 -40.42
CA ARG A 11 3.60 -9.08 -41.02
C ARG A 11 3.98 -8.47 -42.36
N GLN A 12 2.99 -8.13 -43.19
CA GLN A 12 3.20 -7.44 -44.46
C GLN A 12 3.79 -6.04 -44.22
N PHE A 13 3.25 -5.26 -43.28
CA PHE A 13 3.81 -3.97 -42.88
C PHE A 13 5.28 -4.08 -42.45
N LEU A 14 5.64 -5.06 -41.60
CA LEU A 14 7.02 -5.25 -41.17
C LEU A 14 7.96 -5.66 -42.32
N SER A 15 7.49 -6.46 -43.29
CA SER A 15 8.22 -6.76 -44.53
C SER A 15 8.50 -5.49 -45.33
N ASP A 16 7.50 -4.65 -45.51
CA ASP A 16 7.58 -3.51 -46.42
C ASP A 16 8.36 -2.37 -45.78
N HIS A 17 8.12 -2.09 -44.50
CA HIS A 17 8.92 -1.15 -43.70
C HIS A 17 10.41 -1.55 -43.68
N ALA A 18 10.74 -2.85 -43.64
CA ALA A 18 12.13 -3.31 -43.71
C ALA A 18 12.79 -3.11 -45.10
N LYS A 19 11.99 -2.98 -46.17
CA LYS A 19 12.48 -2.82 -47.56
C LYS A 19 12.51 -1.35 -48.02
N SER A 20 11.50 -0.57 -47.66
CA SER A 20 11.29 0.79 -48.15
C SER A 20 11.30 1.88 -47.07
N GLY A 21 11.29 1.51 -45.79
CA GLY A 21 11.18 2.49 -44.69
C GLY A 21 9.83 3.21 -44.60
N ILE A 22 8.80 2.71 -45.30
CA ILE A 22 7.47 3.34 -45.35
C ILE A 22 6.83 3.46 -43.95
N SER A 23 6.25 4.63 -43.65
CA SER A 23 5.65 4.85 -42.33
C SER A 23 4.36 4.02 -42.13
N PRO A 24 3.96 3.73 -40.87
CA PRO A 24 2.69 3.07 -40.59
C PRO A 24 1.46 3.79 -41.16
N LYS A 25 1.52 5.12 -41.35
CA LYS A 25 0.42 5.91 -41.90
C LYS A 25 0.30 5.69 -43.40
N ASP A 26 1.39 5.91 -44.12
CA ASP A 26 1.43 5.84 -45.58
C ASP A 26 1.20 4.40 -46.07
N TRP A 27 1.67 3.39 -45.32
CA TRP A 27 1.37 1.99 -45.60
C TRP A 27 -0.12 1.66 -45.39
N CYS A 28 -0.77 2.17 -44.33
CA CYS A 28 -2.21 1.98 -44.16
C CYS A 28 -3.01 2.64 -45.29
N GLU A 29 -2.62 3.85 -45.71
CA GLU A 29 -3.26 4.57 -46.82
C GLU A 29 -3.08 3.81 -48.15
N ALA A 30 -1.89 3.27 -48.42
CA ALA A 30 -1.63 2.44 -49.59
C ALA A 30 -2.42 1.11 -49.61
N GLN A 31 -2.72 0.54 -48.44
CA GLN A 31 -3.55 -0.66 -48.31
C GLN A 31 -5.07 -0.36 -48.23
N GLY A 32 -5.49 0.89 -48.42
CA GLY A 32 -6.90 1.30 -48.31
C GLY A 32 -7.49 1.18 -46.90
N LEU A 33 -6.64 1.11 -45.87
CA LEU A 33 -7.03 0.96 -44.47
C LEU A 33 -7.15 2.32 -43.78
N ASN A 34 -8.23 2.52 -43.01
CA ASN A 34 -8.34 3.68 -42.15
C ASN A 34 -7.29 3.62 -41.02
N TYR A 35 -6.28 4.49 -41.10
CA TYR A 35 -5.18 4.58 -40.14
C TYR A 35 -5.65 4.75 -38.68
N ALA A 36 -6.76 5.45 -38.43
CA ALA A 36 -7.28 5.64 -37.07
C ALA A 36 -7.70 4.32 -36.40
N SER A 37 -8.16 3.35 -37.20
CA SER A 37 -8.47 1.98 -36.76
C SER A 37 -7.22 1.09 -36.75
N ALA A 38 -6.38 1.20 -37.79
CA ALA A 38 -5.22 0.33 -37.99
C ALA A 38 -4.08 0.57 -36.99
N LYS A 39 -3.87 1.80 -36.50
CA LYS A 39 -2.77 2.19 -35.58
C LYS A 39 -2.69 1.40 -34.25
N ARG A 40 -3.74 0.65 -33.89
CA ARG A 40 -3.72 -0.22 -32.69
C ARG A 40 -3.01 -1.56 -32.96
N TYR A 41 -3.00 -1.99 -34.21
CA TYR A 41 -2.51 -3.29 -34.67
C TYR A 41 -1.22 -3.18 -35.49
N ILE A 42 -1.11 -2.16 -36.35
CA ILE A 42 0.06 -1.91 -37.19
C ILE A 42 1.08 -1.07 -36.42
N LYS A 43 2.26 -1.64 -36.14
CA LYS A 43 3.31 -1.03 -35.32
C LYS A 43 4.72 -1.36 -35.84
N VAL A 44 5.60 -0.36 -35.88
CA VAL A 44 7.04 -0.58 -36.04
C VAL A 44 7.54 -1.35 -34.81
N ALA A 45 8.43 -2.33 -35.02
CA ALA A 45 8.95 -3.19 -33.96
C ALA A 45 9.95 -2.45 -33.05
N ASN A 46 9.44 -1.61 -32.15
CA ASN A 46 10.16 -1.06 -31.00
C ASN A 46 9.26 -1.03 -29.77
N GLY A 47 9.55 -1.91 -28.80
CA GLY A 47 9.22 -1.73 -27.38
C GLY A 47 7.75 -1.64 -26.94
N GLY A 48 7.16 -2.78 -26.56
CA GLY A 48 6.23 -2.82 -25.42
C GLY A 48 4.74 -2.58 -25.68
N ALA A 49 3.99 -3.65 -26.00
CA ALA A 49 2.75 -3.99 -25.28
C ALA A 49 2.14 -5.31 -25.78
N ASN A 50 1.88 -6.22 -24.83
CA ASN A 50 0.88 -7.28 -24.86
C ASN A 50 1.15 -8.53 -25.73
N SER A 51 1.79 -9.53 -25.12
CA SER A 51 1.43 -10.94 -25.33
C SER A 51 0.90 -11.48 -24.00
N GLN A 52 -0.42 -11.64 -23.88
CA GLN A 52 -1.04 -12.37 -22.78
C GLN A 52 -1.67 -13.67 -23.29
N LYS A 53 -1.28 -14.76 -22.62
CA LYS A 53 -1.92 -16.10 -22.61
C LYS A 53 -1.90 -16.89 -23.94
N LYS A 54 -1.06 -17.93 -23.95
CA LYS A 54 -1.56 -19.32 -23.87
C LYS A 54 -0.51 -20.30 -23.31
N THR A 55 -0.83 -20.82 -22.11
CA THR A 55 -0.71 -22.23 -21.66
C THR A 55 0.48 -23.12 -22.00
N ALA A 56 0.91 -23.85 -20.96
CA ALA A 56 1.26 -25.28 -20.90
C ALA A 56 2.74 -25.67 -20.64
N LYS A 57 2.94 -26.16 -19.39
CA LYS A 57 3.72 -27.33 -18.94
C LYS A 57 5.05 -27.74 -19.63
N LYS A 58 5.98 -28.06 -18.72
CA LYS A 58 6.95 -29.18 -18.71
C LYS A 58 8.34 -28.99 -19.35
N SER A 59 9.31 -29.20 -18.46
CA SER A 59 10.43 -30.16 -18.56
C SER A 59 11.77 -29.71 -19.17
N ALA A 60 12.80 -30.47 -18.78
CA ALA A 60 14.15 -30.54 -19.34
C ALA A 60 15.06 -29.30 -19.13
N ASN A 61 16.36 -29.45 -18.84
CA ASN A 61 17.08 -30.60 -18.28
C ASN A 61 18.37 -30.13 -17.59
N SER A 62 19.01 -31.03 -16.86
CA SER A 62 20.38 -30.93 -16.36
C SER A 62 21.43 -30.57 -17.42
N GLN A 63 22.46 -29.83 -17.00
CA GLN A 63 23.83 -30.36 -16.99
C GLN A 63 24.37 -30.12 -15.56
N LYS A 64 24.85 -31.11 -14.79
CA LYS A 64 25.98 -32.04 -15.00
C LYS A 64 27.34 -31.29 -15.00
N GLU A 65 28.39 -31.73 -14.29
CA GLU A 65 28.59 -32.93 -13.45
C GLU A 65 29.89 -32.85 -12.60
N LYS A 66 29.90 -33.46 -11.39
CA LYS A 66 31.00 -34.25 -10.75
C LYS A 66 32.36 -33.54 -10.44
N THR A 67 33.26 -33.95 -9.52
CA THR A 67 33.47 -35.09 -8.56
C THR A 67 34.46 -34.64 -7.44
N ALA A 68 34.86 -35.35 -6.36
CA ALA A 68 34.54 -36.68 -5.80
C ALA A 68 34.71 -36.77 -4.25
N LYS A 69 33.73 -37.40 -3.60
CA LYS A 69 33.81 -38.39 -2.49
C LYS A 69 35.20 -38.85 -1.96
N LYS A 70 35.47 -38.74 -0.65
CA LYS A 70 35.42 -39.85 0.36
C LYS A 70 35.93 -39.47 1.78
N THR A 71 35.32 -40.13 2.78
CA THR A 71 35.61 -40.23 4.24
C THR A 71 36.52 -41.47 4.54
N PRO A 72 36.87 -41.93 5.78
CA PRO A 72 36.24 -41.67 7.11
C PRO A 72 37.10 -41.69 8.41
N ALA A 73 36.41 -41.45 9.56
CA ALA A 73 36.64 -41.94 10.95
C ALA A 73 37.95 -41.55 11.68
N ASP A 74 37.97 -41.20 12.97
CA ASP A 74 37.45 -42.02 14.09
C ASP A 74 37.01 -41.25 15.37
N ASN A 75 36.40 -41.98 16.32
CA ASN A 75 35.78 -41.45 17.54
C ASN A 75 36.74 -41.29 18.75
N ALA A 76 36.49 -40.27 19.59
CA ALA A 76 36.74 -40.34 21.04
C ALA A 76 35.75 -39.45 21.83
N ARG A 77 35.40 -39.88 23.04
CA ARG A 77 34.23 -39.41 23.83
C ARG A 77 34.69 -38.91 25.20
N ALA A 78 34.34 -37.69 25.60
CA ALA A 78 34.58 -37.17 26.95
C ALA A 78 33.43 -36.26 27.42
N VAL A 79 33.20 -36.23 28.74
CA VAL A 79 32.02 -35.63 29.40
C VAL A 79 32.31 -34.20 29.90
N GLN A 80 31.24 -33.44 30.13
CA GLN A 80 31.23 -32.02 30.54
C GLN A 80 31.93 -31.75 31.89
N PRO A 81 32.19 -30.48 32.25
CA PRO A 81 31.17 -29.76 33.02
C PRO A 81 30.90 -28.31 32.58
N ALA A 82 29.78 -27.76 33.05
CA ALA A 82 29.34 -26.40 32.78
C ALA A 82 30.26 -25.33 33.40
N LYS A 83 30.44 -24.21 32.69
CA LYS A 83 30.89 -22.92 33.23
C LYS A 83 30.10 -21.78 32.58
N GLU A 84 29.82 -20.75 33.36
CA GLU A 84 28.98 -19.62 32.98
C GLU A 84 29.51 -18.91 31.73
N ARG A 85 28.65 -18.72 30.73
CA ARG A 85 28.96 -17.84 29.60
C ARG A 85 28.79 -16.39 30.04
N LYS A 86 29.91 -15.78 30.42
CA LYS A 86 30.00 -14.32 30.56
C LYS A 86 29.47 -13.64 29.31
N ILE A 87 28.74 -12.54 29.50
CA ILE A 87 28.29 -11.65 28.43
C ILE A 87 29.55 -11.14 27.72
N SER A 88 29.73 -11.51 26.45
CA SER A 88 30.79 -10.94 25.61
C SER A 88 30.51 -9.45 25.41
N PRO A 89 31.47 -8.54 25.68
CA PRO A 89 31.28 -7.13 25.40
C PRO A 89 31.01 -6.91 23.91
N HIS A 90 30.09 -5.98 23.60
CA HIS A 90 29.87 -5.53 22.23
C HIS A 90 31.20 -5.06 21.60
N PRO A 91 31.42 -5.31 20.30
CA PRO A 91 32.55 -4.70 19.61
C PRO A 91 32.43 -3.17 19.69
N SER A 92 33.48 -2.54 20.21
CA SER A 92 33.57 -1.10 20.40
C SER A 92 33.36 -0.34 19.09
N ALA A 93 32.78 0.86 19.17
CA ALA A 93 32.49 1.72 18.01
C ALA A 93 33.73 2.22 17.24
N THR A 94 34.94 1.83 17.66
CA THR A 94 36.23 2.27 17.10
C THR A 94 36.67 1.59 15.81
N GLU A 95 36.15 0.40 15.45
CA GLU A 95 36.66 -0.35 14.27
C GLU A 95 36.08 0.08 12.90
N HIS A 96 35.31 1.18 12.84
CA HIS A 96 34.67 1.66 11.61
C HIS A 96 35.14 3.02 11.09
N PHE A 97 36.12 3.66 11.75
CA PHE A 97 36.62 4.99 11.37
C PHE A 97 37.27 5.02 9.96
N ASP A 98 38.20 4.11 9.67
CA ASP A 98 39.09 4.25 8.51
C ASP A 98 38.45 3.91 7.15
N SER A 99 37.30 3.22 7.12
CA SER A 99 36.71 2.72 5.86
C SER A 99 36.06 3.82 5.00
N PHE A 100 35.67 4.95 5.60
CA PHE A 100 34.89 6.00 4.92
C PHE A 100 35.59 7.35 4.75
N ASN A 101 36.72 7.58 5.43
CA ASN A 101 37.48 8.85 5.38
C ASN A 101 36.57 10.09 5.54
N LEU A 102 35.82 10.10 6.66
CA LEU A 102 34.92 11.17 7.10
C LEU A 102 35.47 11.83 8.37
N SER A 103 35.08 13.07 8.64
CA SER A 103 35.35 13.72 9.93
C SER A 103 34.29 13.39 10.97
N ASP A 104 34.63 13.55 12.26
CA ASP A 104 33.74 13.29 13.39
C ASP A 104 32.40 14.03 13.28
N GLN A 105 32.43 15.30 12.87
CA GLN A 105 31.22 16.10 12.62
C GLN A 105 30.37 15.53 11.47
N GLN A 106 30.98 14.96 10.43
CA GLN A 106 30.26 14.30 9.34
C GLN A 106 29.63 12.97 9.80
N MET A 107 30.28 12.25 10.70
CA MET A 107 29.77 11.02 11.30
C MET A 107 28.60 11.31 12.25
N LEU A 108 28.72 12.31 13.14
CA LEU A 108 27.64 12.79 14.01
C LEU A 108 26.44 13.29 13.19
N PHE A 109 26.69 14.07 12.13
CA PHE A 109 25.64 14.50 11.20
C PHE A 109 24.91 13.30 10.57
N ALA A 110 25.66 12.32 10.07
CA ALA A 110 25.10 11.12 9.49
C ALA A 110 24.28 10.31 10.51
N GLN A 111 24.77 10.19 11.75
CA GLN A 111 24.06 9.51 12.83
C GLN A 111 22.71 10.19 13.13
N HIS A 112 22.69 11.51 13.34
CA HIS A 112 21.45 12.26 13.58
C HIS A 112 20.47 12.22 12.38
N VAL A 113 20.97 12.19 11.15
CA VAL A 113 20.14 11.97 9.94
C VAL A 113 19.52 10.57 9.90
N VAL A 114 20.16 9.56 10.50
CA VAL A 114 19.61 8.21 10.63
C VAL A 114 18.69 8.09 11.85
N ASP A 115 18.91 8.88 12.90
CA ASP A 115 18.01 9.06 14.06
C ASP A 115 16.73 9.86 13.74
N GLY A 116 16.49 10.19 12.47
CA GLY A 116 15.26 10.85 12.02
C GLY A 116 15.19 12.36 12.32
N LYS A 117 16.29 12.99 12.78
CA LYS A 117 16.33 14.45 12.94
C LYS A 117 16.23 15.15 11.58
N THR A 118 15.65 16.35 11.57
CA THR A 118 15.63 17.18 10.34
C THR A 118 17.06 17.47 9.88
N ARG A 119 17.27 17.77 8.59
CA ARG A 119 18.61 18.08 8.07
C ARG A 119 19.26 19.25 8.81
N VAL A 120 18.47 20.26 9.19
CA VAL A 120 18.94 21.44 9.92
C VAL A 120 19.30 21.08 11.36
N ASP A 121 18.48 20.27 12.03
CA ASP A 121 18.78 19.82 13.40
C ASP A 121 19.98 18.90 13.45
N ALA A 122 20.10 17.95 12.53
CA ALA A 122 21.27 17.08 12.43
C ALA A 122 22.56 17.89 12.19
N TYR A 123 22.50 18.96 11.40
CA TYR A 123 23.62 19.87 11.13
C TYR A 123 24.03 20.65 12.39
N ARG A 124 23.04 21.21 13.10
CA ARG A 124 23.22 21.94 14.36
C ARG A 124 23.77 21.04 15.48
N LEU A 125 23.19 19.85 15.66
CA LEU A 125 23.60 18.87 16.68
C LEU A 125 25.00 18.29 16.40
N ALA A 126 25.41 18.21 15.13
CA ALA A 126 26.77 17.85 14.74
C ALA A 126 27.82 18.97 14.93
N GLY A 127 27.42 20.11 15.50
CA GLY A 127 28.33 21.21 15.85
C GLY A 127 28.67 22.15 14.69
N TYR A 128 27.92 22.14 13.59
CA TYR A 128 28.14 23.08 12.49
C TYR A 128 27.48 24.45 12.75
N LEU A 129 28.17 25.52 12.35
CA LEU A 129 27.70 26.89 12.44
C LEU A 129 26.78 27.26 11.26
N GLY A 130 25.73 28.02 11.55
CA GLY A 130 24.82 28.59 10.57
C GLY A 130 23.37 28.57 11.05
N GLU A 131 22.60 29.57 10.64
CA GLU A 131 21.20 29.73 11.03
C GLU A 131 20.27 29.74 9.80
N GLY A 132 18.99 29.44 10.03
CA GLY A 132 17.91 29.53 9.04
C GLY A 132 18.22 28.90 7.68
N ALA A 133 18.02 29.67 6.61
CA ALA A 133 18.21 29.23 5.23
C ALA A 133 19.66 28.79 4.93
N THR A 134 20.65 29.44 5.56
CA THR A 134 22.07 29.12 5.39
C THR A 134 22.36 27.71 5.90
N ALA A 135 21.88 27.38 7.11
CA ALA A 135 21.97 26.04 7.69
C ALA A 135 21.29 24.98 6.80
N TYR A 136 20.08 25.25 6.31
CA TYR A 136 19.38 24.33 5.40
C TYR A 136 20.15 24.06 4.11
N SER A 137 20.73 25.10 3.50
CA SER A 137 21.50 24.97 2.26
C SER A 137 22.78 24.15 2.47
N ASN A 138 23.49 24.36 3.57
CA ASN A 138 24.74 23.66 3.88
C ASN A 138 24.49 22.22 4.33
N ALA A 139 23.48 21.97 5.18
CA ALA A 139 23.05 20.62 5.52
C ALA A 139 22.61 19.80 4.30
N SER A 140 21.91 20.44 3.36
CA SER A 140 21.49 19.81 2.10
C SER A 140 22.67 19.52 1.17
N ARG A 141 23.69 20.38 1.13
CA ARG A 141 24.97 20.11 0.43
C ARG A 141 25.74 18.97 1.09
N LEU A 142 25.81 18.95 2.42
CA LEU A 142 26.53 17.93 3.19
C LEU A 142 25.94 16.53 2.97
N LEU A 143 24.61 16.41 2.98
CA LEU A 143 23.93 15.14 2.69
C LEU A 143 24.12 14.67 1.23
N ARG A 144 24.34 15.59 0.27
CA ARG A 144 24.66 15.25 -1.12
C ARG A 144 26.13 14.85 -1.33
N ASN A 145 27.00 15.02 -0.33
CA ASN A 145 28.39 14.56 -0.42
C ASN A 145 28.41 13.03 -0.53
N ALA A 146 29.10 12.50 -1.54
CA ALA A 146 29.11 11.07 -1.84
C ALA A 146 29.59 10.19 -0.66
N ARG A 147 30.56 10.67 0.14
CA ARG A 147 31.07 9.92 1.30
C ARG A 147 30.06 9.89 2.45
N VAL A 148 29.50 11.06 2.79
CA VAL A 148 28.48 11.21 3.84
C VAL A 148 27.23 10.40 3.50
N SER A 149 26.75 10.51 2.26
CA SER A 149 25.62 9.72 1.76
C SER A 149 25.87 8.21 1.86
N ARG A 150 27.05 7.73 1.40
CA ARG A 150 27.42 6.31 1.50
C ARG A 150 27.45 5.81 2.95
N TYR A 151 27.90 6.64 3.89
CA TYR A 151 27.92 6.30 5.32
C TYR A 151 26.51 6.34 5.96
N VAL A 152 25.65 7.30 5.58
CA VAL A 152 24.22 7.29 5.95
C VAL A 152 23.52 6.02 5.46
N HIS A 153 23.81 5.58 4.22
CA HIS A 153 23.32 4.30 3.70
C HIS A 153 23.88 3.10 4.46
N HIS A 154 25.17 3.11 4.82
CA HIS A 154 25.77 2.08 5.67
C HIS A 154 25.07 1.99 7.04
N LEU A 155 24.92 3.12 7.75
CA LEU A 155 24.24 3.17 9.05
C LEU A 155 22.76 2.74 8.97
N ARG A 156 22.06 3.08 7.89
CA ARG A 156 20.68 2.59 7.64
C ARG A 156 20.64 1.08 7.43
N ASN A 157 21.57 0.54 6.64
CA ASN A 157 21.67 -0.90 6.42
C ASN A 157 22.07 -1.64 7.70
N GLU A 158 22.98 -1.10 8.51
CA GLU A 158 23.35 -1.65 9.82
C GLU A 158 22.18 -1.59 10.80
N ARG A 159 21.43 -0.50 10.84
CA ARG A 159 20.18 -0.40 11.61
C ARG A 159 19.16 -1.44 11.13
N GLN A 160 19.00 -1.61 9.82
CA GLN A 160 18.11 -2.61 9.22
C GLN A 160 18.56 -4.06 9.52
N LYS A 161 19.88 -4.31 9.64
CA LYS A 161 20.42 -5.61 10.09
C LYS A 161 20.26 -5.84 11.60
N ARG A 162 20.28 -4.79 12.43
CA ARG A 162 19.94 -4.90 13.86
C ARG A 162 18.42 -5.10 14.07
N TYR A 163 17.61 -4.55 13.18
CA TYR A 163 16.20 -4.92 12.99
C TYR A 163 16.02 -6.11 12.05
N ALA A 164 17.00 -7.03 11.95
CA ALA A 164 16.79 -8.33 11.34
C ALA A 164 16.04 -9.27 12.30
N VAL A 165 14.86 -8.82 12.72
CA VAL A 165 13.73 -9.60 13.27
C VAL A 165 14.16 -10.67 14.27
N GLU A 166 14.12 -10.33 15.56
CA GLU A 166 13.81 -11.36 16.54
C GLU A 166 12.40 -11.90 16.25
N LEU A 167 12.19 -13.20 16.51
CA LEU A 167 10.90 -13.85 16.24
C LEU A 167 9.73 -13.13 16.94
N ASP A 168 10.01 -12.56 18.12
CA ASP A 168 9.09 -11.73 18.91
C ASP A 168 8.69 -10.44 18.19
N ASP A 169 9.57 -9.78 17.44
CA ASP A 169 9.24 -8.54 16.73
C ASP A 169 8.21 -8.77 15.62
N VAL A 170 8.34 -9.87 14.86
CA VAL A 170 7.34 -10.23 13.85
C VAL A 170 6.05 -10.74 14.49
N ILE A 171 6.12 -11.47 15.62
CA ILE A 171 4.92 -11.83 16.38
C ILE A 171 4.17 -10.56 16.84
N ALA A 172 4.89 -9.56 17.35
CA ALA A 172 4.32 -8.28 17.77
C ALA A 172 3.68 -7.52 16.58
N GLN A 173 4.39 -7.41 15.44
CA GLN A 173 3.87 -6.76 14.24
C GLN A 173 2.62 -7.45 13.68
N LEU A 174 2.61 -8.80 13.64
CA LEU A 174 1.45 -9.55 13.17
C LEU A 174 0.28 -9.40 14.15
N THR A 175 0.53 -9.42 15.47
CA THR A 175 -0.49 -9.17 16.49
C THR A 175 -1.09 -7.77 16.34
N ALA A 176 -0.26 -6.74 16.14
CA ALA A 176 -0.71 -5.38 15.89
C ALA A 176 -1.62 -5.29 14.65
N ILE A 177 -1.23 -5.88 13.51
CA ILE A 177 -2.08 -5.95 12.31
C ILE A 177 -3.43 -6.63 12.60
N ILE A 178 -3.44 -7.68 13.44
CA ILE A 178 -4.65 -8.44 13.79
C ILE A 178 -5.59 -7.64 14.69
N ASN A 179 -5.05 -6.83 15.60
CA ASN A 179 -5.80 -6.06 16.58
C ASN A 179 -6.32 -4.73 16.02
N ALA A 180 -5.51 -4.02 15.23
CA ALA A 180 -5.78 -2.71 14.62
C ALA A 180 -7.23 -2.49 14.14
N ASP A 181 -7.90 -1.42 14.59
CA ASP A 181 -9.19 -1.01 14.02
C ASP A 181 -8.96 -0.31 12.66
N PRO A 182 -9.58 -0.77 11.55
CA PRO A 182 -9.54 -0.04 10.29
C PRO A 182 -10.08 1.40 10.38
N ASN A 183 -11.01 1.70 11.30
CA ASN A 183 -11.62 3.03 11.44
C ASN A 183 -10.61 4.11 11.88
N GLU A 184 -9.54 3.73 12.58
CA GLU A 184 -8.42 4.63 12.93
C GLU A 184 -7.68 5.17 11.69
N ILE A 185 -7.79 4.48 10.55
CA ILE A 185 -7.16 4.87 9.28
C ILE A 185 -8.20 5.51 8.34
N ALA A 186 -9.37 4.87 8.22
CA ALA A 186 -10.42 5.25 7.28
C ALA A 186 -11.80 4.86 7.83
N GLN A 187 -12.71 5.83 7.94
CA GLN A 187 -14.06 5.62 8.41
C GLN A 187 -15.08 6.36 7.53
N TYR A 188 -16.31 5.86 7.51
CA TYR A 188 -17.45 6.57 6.93
C TYR A 188 -18.23 7.25 8.05
N ARG A 189 -18.06 8.56 8.20
CA ARG A 189 -18.70 9.35 9.26
C ARG A 189 -20.01 9.98 8.79
N ARG A 190 -20.95 10.19 9.71
CA ARG A 190 -22.08 11.10 9.50
C ARG A 190 -21.70 12.47 10.05
N VAL A 191 -21.91 13.52 9.27
CA VAL A 191 -21.68 14.93 9.65
C VAL A 191 -22.93 15.75 9.44
N ASN A 192 -23.01 16.90 10.09
CA ASN A 192 -24.11 17.84 9.99
C ASN A 192 -24.39 18.30 8.55
N CYS A 193 -25.67 18.42 8.20
CA CYS A 193 -26.08 19.13 6.99
C CYS A 193 -26.06 20.64 7.22
N ARG A 194 -26.07 21.43 6.13
CA ARG A 194 -26.07 22.91 6.15
C ARG A 194 -27.27 23.57 6.86
N TYR A 195 -28.21 22.78 7.35
CA TYR A 195 -29.43 23.22 8.02
C TYR A 195 -29.56 22.62 9.44
N CYS A 196 -28.58 21.84 9.92
CA CYS A 196 -28.65 21.23 11.25
C CYS A 196 -28.56 22.25 12.37
N TRP A 197 -27.64 23.22 12.23
CA TRP A 197 -27.26 24.16 13.29
C TRP A 197 -27.42 25.64 12.88
N GLY A 198 -28.02 25.90 11.71
CA GLY A 198 -28.42 27.25 11.30
C GLY A 198 -29.69 27.69 12.03
N ASP A 199 -29.85 28.99 12.25
CA ASP A 199 -31.00 29.53 12.98
C ASP A 199 -32.32 29.15 12.28
N GLY A 200 -33.31 28.72 13.07
CA GLY A 200 -34.58 28.16 12.57
C GLY A 200 -34.44 27.01 11.56
N HIS A 201 -33.34 26.25 11.57
CA HIS A 201 -32.96 25.26 10.55
C HIS A 201 -32.84 25.81 9.12
N LYS A 202 -32.44 27.08 8.98
CA LYS A 202 -32.12 27.70 7.70
C LYS A 202 -30.68 27.40 7.27
N TYR A 203 -30.31 27.84 6.07
CA TYR A 203 -28.99 27.57 5.51
C TYR A 203 -27.90 28.33 6.27
N GLN A 204 -26.97 27.60 6.88
CA GLN A 204 -25.84 28.13 7.62
C GLN A 204 -24.62 28.29 6.71
N TRP A 205 -24.09 29.51 6.66
CA TRP A 205 -22.90 29.91 5.94
C TRP A 205 -21.65 29.59 6.74
N ARG A 206 -20.54 29.23 6.08
CA ARG A 206 -19.26 28.95 6.75
C ARG A 206 -18.66 30.24 7.30
N ASP A 207 -18.57 31.24 6.44
CA ASP A 207 -17.98 32.55 6.67
C ASP A 207 -18.69 33.61 5.80
N PHE A 208 -18.32 34.88 5.98
CA PHE A 208 -18.85 35.98 5.15
C PHE A 208 -18.43 35.87 3.68
N ASP A 209 -17.31 35.24 3.35
CA ASP A 209 -16.81 35.15 1.98
C ASP A 209 -17.65 34.17 1.13
N GLU A 210 -18.08 33.04 1.71
CA GLU A 210 -19.04 32.12 1.09
C GLU A 210 -20.37 32.82 0.79
N GLN A 211 -20.86 33.62 1.76
CA GLN A 211 -22.11 34.39 1.63
C GLN A 211 -22.00 35.46 0.53
N LEU A 212 -20.99 36.33 0.59
CA LEU A 212 -20.73 37.39 -0.41
C LEU A 212 -20.49 36.81 -1.81
N THR A 213 -19.91 35.61 -1.91
CA THR A 213 -19.73 34.91 -3.18
C THR A 213 -21.07 34.42 -3.73
N ALA A 214 -21.94 33.87 -2.88
CA ALA A 214 -23.29 33.43 -3.29
C ALA A 214 -24.18 34.62 -3.70
N GLU A 215 -24.10 35.75 -2.99
CA GLU A 215 -24.78 37.00 -3.35
C GLU A 215 -24.36 37.50 -4.74
N LYS A 216 -23.05 37.62 -5.00
CA LYS A 216 -22.51 38.04 -6.33
C LYS A 216 -22.90 37.08 -7.45
N VAL A 217 -23.00 35.77 -7.18
CA VAL A 217 -23.48 34.79 -8.15
C VAL A 217 -24.98 34.96 -8.42
N ALA A 218 -25.78 35.22 -7.39
CA ALA A 218 -27.21 35.52 -7.54
C ALA A 218 -27.45 36.80 -8.34
N GLU A 219 -26.73 37.89 -8.04
CA GLU A 219 -26.77 39.15 -8.79
C GLU A 219 -26.42 38.93 -10.28
N LYS A 220 -25.30 38.25 -10.56
CA LYS A 220 -24.86 37.96 -11.93
C LYS A 220 -25.87 37.13 -12.71
N ASP A 221 -26.51 36.17 -12.04
CA ASP A 221 -27.54 35.31 -12.62
C ASP A 221 -28.94 35.95 -12.64
N ASN A 222 -29.09 37.19 -12.15
CA ASN A 222 -30.38 37.88 -11.95
C ASN A 222 -31.40 37.07 -11.11
N LYS A 223 -30.89 36.34 -10.12
CA LYS A 223 -31.66 35.56 -9.14
C LYS A 223 -31.91 36.39 -7.88
N PRO A 224 -32.97 36.10 -7.09
CA PRO A 224 -33.11 36.71 -5.77
C PRO A 224 -31.89 36.41 -4.89
N PRO A 225 -31.50 37.33 -3.98
CA PRO A 225 -30.40 37.11 -3.07
C PRO A 225 -30.66 35.87 -2.19
N PRO A 226 -29.61 35.15 -1.77
CA PRO A 226 -29.76 33.96 -0.95
C PRO A 226 -30.26 34.30 0.47
N ASP A 227 -30.88 33.33 1.17
CA ASP A 227 -31.35 33.56 2.55
C ASP A 227 -30.17 33.62 3.53
N LEU A 228 -30.00 34.78 4.16
CA LEU A 228 -28.91 35.08 5.08
C LEU A 228 -29.25 34.71 6.53
N SER A 229 -30.53 34.49 6.84
CA SER A 229 -31.02 34.37 8.21
C SER A 229 -30.72 33.05 8.90
N GLY A 230 -30.06 32.08 8.23
CA GLY A 230 -29.50 30.89 8.89
C GLY A 230 -28.17 31.12 9.60
N GLY A 231 -27.56 32.31 9.45
CA GLY A 231 -26.36 32.72 10.17
C GLY A 231 -25.05 32.16 9.61
N ILE A 232 -23.95 32.56 10.25
CA ILE A 232 -22.57 32.26 9.87
C ILE A 232 -21.93 31.35 10.94
N GLY A 233 -20.89 30.59 10.57
CA GLY A 233 -20.15 29.70 11.47
C GLY A 233 -20.42 28.21 11.24
N PHE A 234 -20.86 27.82 10.04
CA PHE A 234 -21.00 26.40 9.69
C PHE A 234 -19.65 25.68 9.72
N VAL A 235 -19.50 24.78 10.69
CA VAL A 235 -18.44 23.77 10.73
C VAL A 235 -18.95 22.49 10.08
N ASP A 236 -18.13 21.84 9.26
CA ASP A 236 -18.52 20.73 8.38
C ASP A 236 -18.33 19.32 8.96
N ASN A 237 -17.76 19.22 10.16
CA ASN A 237 -17.48 17.96 10.86
C ASN A 237 -18.25 17.81 12.18
N PHE A 238 -19.24 18.67 12.45
CA PHE A 238 -20.06 18.57 13.65
C PHE A 238 -21.05 17.40 13.54
N ASP A 239 -21.49 16.89 14.69
CA ASP A 239 -22.52 15.87 14.75
C ASP A 239 -23.82 16.37 14.11
N PRO A 240 -24.58 15.51 13.41
CA PRO A 240 -25.91 15.84 12.92
C PRO A 240 -26.83 16.26 14.07
N ASN A 241 -27.61 17.33 13.88
CA ASN A 241 -28.66 17.68 14.83
C ASN A 241 -29.83 16.67 14.67
N PRO A 242 -30.19 15.89 15.72
CA PRO A 242 -31.27 14.90 15.66
C PRO A 242 -32.62 15.47 15.19
N GLU A 243 -32.93 16.69 15.63
CA GLU A 243 -34.20 17.37 15.34
C GLU A 243 -34.22 18.06 13.95
N CYS A 244 -33.15 17.95 13.16
CA CYS A 244 -33.06 18.68 11.90
C CYS A 244 -34.10 18.20 10.87
N PRO A 245 -35.07 19.04 10.46
CA PRO A 245 -36.15 18.65 9.55
C PRO A 245 -35.71 18.51 8.08
N ARG A 246 -34.41 18.70 7.80
CA ARG A 246 -33.82 18.62 6.44
C ARG A 246 -33.03 17.35 6.19
N CYS A 247 -32.54 16.70 7.25
CA CYS A 247 -31.87 15.40 7.18
C CYS A 247 -32.38 14.38 8.21
N ASN A 248 -33.42 14.73 8.97
CA ASN A 248 -34.09 13.87 9.95
C ASN A 248 -33.10 13.19 10.92
N GLY A 249 -32.13 13.95 11.44
CA GLY A 249 -31.06 13.43 12.31
C GLY A 249 -29.94 12.63 11.62
N GLU A 250 -30.11 12.14 10.39
CA GLU A 250 -29.11 11.29 9.70
C GLU A 250 -27.84 12.04 9.24
N GLY A 251 -27.96 13.37 9.04
CA GLY A 251 -26.88 14.20 8.52
C GLY A 251 -26.51 13.88 7.07
N LYS A 252 -25.21 13.93 6.78
CA LYS A 252 -24.59 13.59 5.50
C LYS A 252 -23.47 12.59 5.73
N GLY A 253 -23.38 11.53 4.93
CA GLY A 253 -22.28 10.60 5.01
C GLY A 253 -21.04 11.08 4.23
N GLU A 254 -19.88 11.02 4.86
CA GLU A 254 -18.59 11.45 4.32
C GLU A 254 -17.52 10.39 4.58
N ALA A 255 -16.68 10.12 3.58
CA ALA A 255 -15.48 9.31 3.78
C ALA A 255 -14.39 10.16 4.44
N PHE A 256 -14.03 9.83 5.67
CA PHE A 256 -12.94 10.45 6.41
C PHE A 256 -11.70 9.57 6.39
N PHE A 257 -10.56 10.18 6.10
CA PHE A 257 -9.25 9.55 6.10
C PHE A 257 -8.37 10.26 7.11
N ALA A 258 -7.80 9.51 8.06
CA ALA A 258 -6.88 10.06 9.05
C ALA A 258 -5.60 10.57 8.36
N ASP A 259 -4.94 11.57 8.95
CA ASP A 259 -3.60 11.93 8.49
C ASP A 259 -2.64 10.78 8.82
N THR A 260 -2.10 10.16 7.78
CA THR A 260 -1.17 9.02 7.88
C THR A 260 0.10 9.30 8.69
N ARG A 261 0.40 10.57 9.01
CA ARG A 261 1.49 10.98 9.90
C ARG A 261 1.13 10.81 11.39
N ASP A 262 -0.16 10.88 11.70
CA ASP A 262 -0.72 10.90 13.04
C ASP A 262 -1.40 9.56 13.40
N VAL A 263 -1.35 8.57 12.49
CA VAL A 263 -1.77 7.19 12.76
C VAL A 263 -0.74 6.50 13.65
N GLU A 264 -1.13 6.16 14.88
CA GLU A 264 -0.28 5.51 15.87
C GLU A 264 -0.72 4.06 16.17
N GLY A 265 -0.19 3.47 17.23
CA GLY A 265 -0.63 2.17 17.76
C GLY A 265 -0.62 1.01 16.75
N ASP A 266 -1.63 0.16 16.85
CA ASP A 266 -1.77 -1.03 16.02
C ASP A 266 -2.14 -0.68 14.56
N ALA A 267 -2.98 0.35 14.36
CA ALA A 267 -3.35 0.85 13.03
C ALA A 267 -2.15 1.28 12.19
N ARG A 268 -1.06 1.74 12.83
CA ARG A 268 0.19 2.09 12.14
C ARG A 268 0.83 0.90 11.41
N TYR A 269 0.63 -0.33 11.88
CA TYR A 269 1.10 -1.55 11.21
C TYR A 269 0.11 -2.08 10.17
N LEU A 270 -1.19 -1.81 10.35
CA LEU A 270 -2.23 -2.12 9.37
C LEU A 270 -2.10 -1.26 8.10
N LEU A 271 -1.71 0.01 8.22
CA LEU A 271 -1.50 0.91 7.07
C LEU A 271 -0.23 0.54 6.27
N GLN A 272 -0.40 -0.01 5.05
CA GLN A 272 0.71 -0.25 4.12
C GLN A 272 1.05 0.98 3.26
N GLY A 273 0.08 1.86 3.01
CA GLY A 273 0.28 3.11 2.29
C GLY A 273 -0.92 3.55 1.46
N VAL A 274 -0.79 4.71 0.82
CA VAL A 274 -1.88 5.35 0.07
C VAL A 274 -1.52 5.46 -1.41
N LYS A 275 -2.48 5.18 -2.28
CA LYS A 275 -2.38 5.38 -3.74
C LYS A 275 -3.36 6.48 -4.16
N LEU A 276 -2.93 7.31 -5.10
CA LEU A 276 -3.78 8.30 -5.76
C LEU A 276 -4.19 7.72 -7.12
N GLY A 277 -5.44 7.27 -7.21
CA GLY A 277 -6.04 6.70 -8.42
C GLY A 277 -6.87 7.74 -9.18
N LYS A 278 -7.32 7.36 -10.38
CA LYS A 278 -8.27 8.19 -11.17
C LYS A 278 -9.61 8.41 -10.43
N PHE A 279 -9.97 7.50 -9.53
CA PHE A 279 -11.23 7.51 -8.78
C PHE A 279 -11.10 8.09 -7.37
N GLY A 280 -9.94 8.65 -7.01
CA GLY A 280 -9.68 9.24 -5.69
C GLY A 280 -8.58 8.52 -4.92
N ILE A 281 -8.71 8.50 -3.59
CA ILE A 281 -7.70 7.99 -2.67
C ILE A 281 -7.98 6.52 -2.36
N GLU A 282 -6.99 5.65 -2.58
CA GLU A 282 -7.03 4.22 -2.26
C GLU A 282 -6.07 3.93 -1.09
N ILE A 283 -6.63 3.57 0.07
CA ILE A 283 -5.85 3.14 1.23
C ILE A 283 -5.56 1.64 1.11
N ASN A 284 -4.28 1.29 1.23
CA ASN A 284 -3.82 -0.10 1.21
C ASN A 284 -3.60 -0.53 2.66
N ALA A 285 -4.45 -1.43 3.13
CA ALA A 285 -4.33 -2.06 4.44
C ALA A 285 -3.72 -3.46 4.33
N ALA A 286 -3.06 -3.93 5.38
CA ALA A 286 -2.55 -5.29 5.46
C ALA A 286 -3.69 -6.31 5.62
N ASP A 287 -3.53 -7.49 5.02
CA ASP A 287 -4.50 -8.58 5.12
C ASP A 287 -4.45 -9.19 6.54
N LYS A 288 -5.44 -8.84 7.37
CA LYS A 288 -5.60 -9.36 8.74
C LYS A 288 -5.77 -10.90 8.77
N ALA A 289 -6.31 -11.52 7.72
CA ALA A 289 -6.42 -12.98 7.63
C ALA A 289 -5.10 -13.65 7.21
N ALA A 290 -4.27 -13.01 6.38
CA ALA A 290 -2.89 -13.44 6.19
C ALA A 290 -2.08 -13.30 7.49
N ALA A 291 -2.21 -12.19 8.20
CA ALA A 291 -1.50 -11.97 9.46
C ALA A 291 -1.82 -13.05 10.51
N ARG A 292 -3.10 -13.40 10.70
CA ARG A 292 -3.51 -14.53 11.57
C ARG A 292 -2.86 -15.86 11.18
N ARG A 293 -2.78 -16.16 9.89
CA ARG A 293 -2.21 -17.42 9.37
C ARG A 293 -0.69 -17.48 9.57
N GLU A 294 0.03 -16.39 9.34
CA GLU A 294 1.47 -16.38 9.61
C GLU A 294 1.75 -16.41 11.13
N LEU A 295 0.99 -15.68 11.94
CA LEU A 295 1.13 -15.72 13.40
C LEU A 295 0.91 -17.13 13.95
N ALA A 296 -0.13 -17.83 13.50
CA ALA A 296 -0.39 -19.21 13.90
C ALA A 296 0.78 -20.15 13.58
N LYS A 297 1.40 -20.03 12.39
CA LYS A 297 2.60 -20.82 12.04
C LYS A 297 3.78 -20.51 12.96
N LEU A 298 4.01 -19.24 13.29
CA LEU A 298 5.13 -18.83 14.15
C LEU A 298 4.93 -19.29 15.60
N LEU A 299 3.70 -19.26 16.12
CA LEU A 299 3.37 -19.81 17.43
C LEU A 299 3.57 -21.33 17.48
N VAL A 300 3.15 -22.07 16.45
CA VAL A 300 3.40 -23.51 16.32
C VAL A 300 4.90 -23.81 16.22
N ALA A 301 5.68 -22.99 15.49
CA ALA A 301 7.14 -23.15 15.38
C ALA A 301 7.89 -22.82 16.68
N ARG A 302 7.36 -21.89 17.50
CA ARG A 302 7.90 -21.50 18.80
C ARG A 302 7.57 -22.52 19.91
N GLY A 303 6.42 -23.19 19.80
CA GLY A 303 5.94 -24.17 20.77
C GLY A 303 6.76 -25.45 20.79
N THR A 304 7.87 -25.47 21.55
CA THR A 304 8.70 -26.65 21.81
C THR A 304 8.06 -27.64 22.80
N GLY A 305 6.79 -27.98 22.56
CA GLY A 305 6.01 -29.02 23.24
C GLY A 305 5.57 -30.10 22.25
N THR A 306 5.69 -31.37 22.66
CA THR A 306 5.21 -32.60 21.98
C THR A 306 4.63 -32.45 20.58
N GLY A 307 5.44 -32.77 19.55
CA GLY A 307 5.12 -32.62 18.12
C GLY A 307 3.94 -33.46 17.56
N LYS A 308 3.06 -33.98 18.41
CA LYS A 308 1.78 -34.61 18.05
C LYS A 308 0.66 -33.57 18.09
N ASP A 309 0.56 -32.84 19.19
CA ASP A 309 -0.54 -31.90 19.47
C ASP A 309 -0.45 -30.66 18.55
N ASN A 310 0.76 -30.16 18.33
CA ASN A 310 1.06 -29.12 17.34
C ASN A 310 0.71 -29.54 15.89
N ASN A 311 0.84 -30.82 15.55
CA ASN A 311 0.48 -31.32 14.21
C ASN A 311 -1.03 -31.38 14.03
N ASP A 312 -1.77 -31.79 15.06
CA ASP A 312 -3.23 -31.90 14.97
C ASP A 312 -3.92 -30.52 15.01
N LEU A 313 -3.42 -29.55 15.79
CA LEU A 313 -3.90 -28.17 15.72
C LEU A 313 -3.56 -27.51 14.36
N ALA A 314 -2.35 -27.72 13.83
CA ALA A 314 -1.98 -27.21 12.51
C ALA A 314 -2.84 -27.83 11.38
N ARG A 315 -3.22 -29.11 11.50
CA ARG A 315 -4.19 -29.77 10.61
C ARG A 315 -5.58 -29.15 10.73
N GLN A 316 -6.09 -28.95 11.94
CA GLN A 316 -7.41 -28.33 12.16
C GLN A 316 -7.48 -26.90 11.58
N LEU A 317 -6.45 -26.08 11.80
CA LEU A 317 -6.38 -24.73 11.22
C LEU A 317 -6.28 -24.75 9.69
N LEU A 318 -5.53 -25.69 9.12
CA LEU A 318 -5.45 -25.88 7.66
C LEU A 318 -6.79 -26.37 7.09
N GLU A 319 -7.49 -27.26 7.79
CA GLU A 319 -8.80 -27.76 7.37
C GLU A 319 -9.88 -26.66 7.45
N LEU A 320 -9.88 -25.82 8.49
CA LEU A 320 -10.73 -24.65 8.59
C LEU A 320 -10.47 -23.64 7.46
N GLU A 321 -9.20 -23.38 7.12
CA GLU A 321 -8.83 -22.53 5.97
C GLU A 321 -9.29 -23.14 4.64
N ILE A 322 -9.16 -24.47 4.46
CA ILE A 322 -9.66 -25.18 3.27
C ILE A 322 -11.18 -25.08 3.17
N ARG A 323 -11.92 -25.35 4.26
CA ARG A 323 -13.39 -25.22 4.30
C ARG A 323 -13.83 -23.78 4.02
N LYS A 324 -13.16 -22.79 4.61
CA LYS A 324 -13.46 -21.38 4.37
C LYS A 324 -13.27 -21.01 2.90
N ARG A 325 -12.15 -21.43 2.27
CA ARG A 325 -11.92 -21.19 0.83
C ARG A 325 -12.87 -21.94 -0.06
N ALA A 326 -13.30 -23.15 0.31
CA ALA A 326 -14.33 -23.88 -0.41
C ALA A 326 -15.67 -23.13 -0.36
N ALA A 327 -16.09 -22.65 0.82
CA ALA A 327 -17.30 -21.85 0.98
C ALA A 327 -17.21 -20.48 0.27
N GLU A 328 -16.05 -19.82 0.26
CA GLU A 328 -15.83 -18.59 -0.51
C GLU A 328 -15.86 -18.84 -2.03
N ALA A 329 -15.30 -19.96 -2.51
CA ALA A 329 -15.38 -20.36 -3.91
C ALA A 329 -16.81 -20.70 -4.33
N GLU A 330 -17.54 -21.45 -3.51
CA GLU A 330 -18.95 -21.80 -3.74
C GLU A 330 -19.83 -20.53 -3.76
N ARG A 331 -19.65 -19.61 -2.81
CA ARG A 331 -20.33 -18.30 -2.83
C ARG A 331 -19.99 -17.49 -4.07
N ALA A 332 -18.75 -17.55 -4.57
CA ALA A 332 -18.36 -16.87 -5.80
C ALA A 332 -18.98 -17.54 -7.04
N GLU A 333 -19.11 -18.86 -7.06
CA GLU A 333 -19.81 -19.61 -8.12
C GLU A 333 -21.31 -19.30 -8.11
N GLN A 334 -21.95 -19.26 -6.93
CA GLN A 334 -23.32 -18.80 -6.75
C GLN A 334 -23.51 -17.34 -7.19
N GLU A 335 -22.61 -16.42 -6.85
CA GLU A 335 -22.65 -15.02 -7.31
C GLU A 335 -22.51 -14.93 -8.84
N VAL A 336 -21.65 -15.75 -9.46
CA VAL A 336 -21.51 -15.84 -10.92
C VAL A 336 -22.75 -16.44 -11.58
N GLU A 337 -23.41 -17.43 -10.96
CA GLU A 337 -24.61 -18.05 -11.52
C GLU A 337 -25.85 -17.15 -11.36
N LEU A 338 -25.98 -16.43 -10.24
CA LEU A 338 -26.98 -15.38 -10.07
C LEU A 338 -26.79 -14.27 -11.12
N ARG A 339 -25.55 -13.82 -11.36
CA ARG A 339 -25.24 -12.86 -12.45
C ARG A 339 -25.51 -13.41 -13.86
N ARG A 340 -25.57 -14.74 -14.05
CA ARG A 340 -26.00 -15.36 -15.32
C ARG A 340 -27.52 -15.42 -15.46
N LYS A 341 -28.24 -15.60 -14.35
CA LYS A 341 -29.70 -15.72 -14.30
C LYS A 341 -30.40 -14.36 -14.31
N GLY A 342 -29.88 -13.37 -13.57
CA GLY A 342 -30.39 -12.00 -13.47
C GLY A 342 -30.10 -11.09 -14.68
N ASN A 343 -30.03 -11.67 -15.89
CA ASN A 343 -29.91 -10.92 -17.15
C ASN A 343 -31.30 -10.67 -17.78
N SER A 344 -32.34 -10.58 -16.96
CA SER A 344 -33.68 -10.07 -17.31
C SER A 344 -33.73 -8.54 -17.13
N PRO A 345 -34.55 -7.79 -17.89
CA PRO A 345 -34.39 -6.33 -17.98
C PRO A 345 -34.93 -5.49 -16.81
N ASP A 346 -35.75 -6.06 -15.92
CA ASP A 346 -36.67 -5.31 -15.04
C ASP A 346 -36.65 -5.76 -13.55
N GLU A 347 -35.50 -5.74 -12.88
CA GLU A 347 -35.44 -5.98 -11.41
C GLU A 347 -34.69 -4.86 -10.66
N GLU A 348 -35.28 -4.39 -9.56
CA GLU A 348 -34.77 -3.26 -8.77
C GLU A 348 -33.48 -3.60 -8.00
N PRO A 349 -32.56 -2.63 -7.79
CA PRO A 349 -31.26 -2.88 -7.18
C PRO A 349 -31.37 -3.26 -5.69
N THR A 350 -31.25 -4.54 -5.40
CA THR A 350 -31.21 -5.07 -4.03
C THR A 350 -29.90 -4.67 -3.32
N VAL A 351 -30.01 -4.10 -2.12
CA VAL A 351 -28.84 -3.72 -1.30
C VAL A 351 -28.22 -4.97 -0.69
N VAL A 352 -27.12 -5.45 -1.30
CA VAL A 352 -26.38 -6.61 -0.79
C VAL A 352 -25.48 -6.19 0.38
N ILE A 353 -25.97 -6.36 1.61
CA ILE A 353 -25.15 -6.22 2.82
C ILE A 353 -24.21 -7.43 2.90
N LYS A 354 -22.95 -7.25 2.47
CA LYS A 354 -21.91 -8.28 2.62
C LYS A 354 -21.42 -8.33 4.07
N LEU A 355 -22.09 -9.13 4.90
CA LEU A 355 -21.64 -9.48 6.26
C LEU A 355 -20.33 -10.29 6.19
N VAL A 356 -19.20 -9.57 6.27
CA VAL A 356 -17.89 -10.19 6.43
C VAL A 356 -17.75 -10.59 7.90
N ASN A 357 -17.85 -11.91 8.16
CA ASN A 357 -17.88 -12.57 9.48
C ASN A 357 -19.26 -12.60 10.17
N SER A 358 -20.21 -13.37 9.64
CA SER A 358 -21.14 -14.08 10.53
C SER A 358 -20.51 -15.43 10.90
N PRO A 359 -20.22 -15.71 12.18
CA PRO A 359 -20.20 -17.09 12.63
C PRO A 359 -21.63 -17.63 12.60
N ASP A 360 -21.75 -18.90 12.23
CA ASP A 360 -22.83 -19.86 12.50
C ASP A 360 -24.26 -19.34 12.72
N ALA A 361 -25.14 -19.69 11.78
CA ALA A 361 -26.58 -19.79 11.98
C ALA A 361 -27.03 -21.15 11.41
N ASP A 362 -27.24 -22.11 12.32
CA ASP A 362 -27.82 -23.46 12.22
C ASP A 362 -27.45 -24.37 11.02
#